data_AF-A0A2D4PAJ0-F1
#
_entry.id   AF-A0A2D4PAJ0-F1
#
_cell.length_a   1.000
_cell.length_b   1.000
_cell.length_c   1.000
_cell.angle_alpha   90.00
_cell.angle_beta   90.00
_cell.angle_gamma   90.00
#
_symmetry.space_group_name_H-M   'P 1'
#
loop_
_entity.id
_entity.type
_entity.pdbx_description
1 polymer ?
#
loop_
_entity_poly.entity_id
_entity_poly.type
_entity_poly.pdbx_seq_one_letter_code
_entity_poly.pdbx_strand_id
1 'polypeptide(L)'
;AFPRCPLGAFRRTFSSCCLCQICCQALKFLAKIQNQPLIDLKLVNETLYDHVEQMRQIYQNREQLKLLGDYLVLCRSDALKEISKRLDHRHYLLECLHKYSVADLRQIADGIFETFLQSLIQFGSHHVYSCDLCTQRGFICQICNKNDIIFPFEFDTTSRCSECKTVFHNSCQANVSFCPRCVRRQKYHQQLQGFLWK
;
A
#
# COMPACT_ATOMS: atom_id res chain seq x y z
N ALA A 1 -12.62 -18.68 -37.18
CA ALA A 1 -11.54 -17.70 -36.98
C ALA A 1 -12.03 -16.67 -35.97
N PHE A 2 -11.46 -16.67 -34.76
CA PHE A 2 -11.77 -15.62 -33.78
C PHE A 2 -11.19 -14.29 -34.26
N PRO A 3 -11.95 -13.18 -34.24
CA PRO A 3 -11.39 -11.90 -34.63
C PRO A 3 -10.36 -11.47 -33.59
N ARG A 4 -9.11 -11.32 -34.02
CA ARG A 4 -8.04 -10.75 -33.20
C ARG A 4 -8.40 -9.29 -32.91
N CYS A 5 -8.43 -8.94 -31.62
CA CYS A 5 -8.52 -7.54 -31.21
C CYS A 5 -7.19 -6.86 -31.57
N PRO A 6 -7.17 -5.72 -32.28
CA PRO A 6 -5.93 -5.03 -32.62
C PRO A 6 -5.27 -4.48 -31.34
N LEU A 7 -3.98 -4.77 -31.19
CA LEU A 7 -3.10 -4.14 -30.21
C LEU A 7 -3.03 -2.64 -30.50
N GLY A 8 -3.86 -1.83 -29.83
CA GLY A 8 -3.84 -0.38 -30.06
C GLY A 8 -4.97 0.47 -29.45
N ALA A 9 -5.75 -0.03 -28.49
CA ALA A 9 -6.84 0.75 -27.89
C ALA A 9 -6.83 0.69 -26.35
N PHE A 10 -5.85 1.34 -25.72
CA PHE A 10 -5.75 1.52 -24.26
C PHE A 10 -6.67 2.65 -23.72
N ARG A 11 -7.81 2.89 -24.38
CA ARG A 11 -8.93 3.68 -23.85
C ARG A 11 -10.21 2.91 -24.08
N ARG A 12 -10.46 1.92 -23.21
CA ARG A 12 -11.74 1.22 -23.19
C ARG A 12 -12.14 1.03 -21.73
N THR A 13 -13.10 1.86 -21.33
CA THR A 13 -13.99 1.59 -20.20
C THR A 13 -14.43 0.12 -20.27
N PHE A 14 -14.55 -0.54 -19.11
CA PHE A 14 -14.98 -1.95 -19.00
C PHE A 14 -16.29 -2.25 -19.77
N SER A 15 -17.05 -1.20 -20.12
CA SER A 15 -18.24 -1.22 -20.98
C SER A 15 -17.99 -1.62 -22.46
N SER A 16 -16.75 -1.68 -22.96
CA SER A 16 -16.47 -1.91 -24.39
C SER A 16 -15.57 -3.12 -24.69
N CYS A 17 -15.34 -3.97 -23.68
CA CYS A 17 -14.76 -5.30 -23.91
C CYS A 17 -15.87 -6.21 -24.41
N CYS A 18 -15.65 -6.91 -25.53
CA CYS A 18 -16.60 -7.84 -26.13
C CYS A 18 -17.26 -8.71 -25.04
N LEU A 19 -18.59 -8.80 -25.04
CA LEU A 19 -19.33 -9.75 -24.21
C LEU A 19 -18.85 -11.16 -24.56
N CYS A 20 -17.84 -11.65 -23.85
CA CYS A 20 -17.37 -13.02 -23.97
C CYS A 20 -18.51 -13.92 -23.51
N GLN A 21 -19.04 -14.73 -24.42
CA GLN A 21 -20.04 -15.73 -24.06
C GLN A 21 -19.40 -16.74 -23.10
N ILE A 22 -19.93 -16.80 -21.89
CA ILE A 22 -19.55 -17.77 -20.86
C ILE A 22 -20.74 -18.67 -20.56
N CYS A 23 -20.47 -19.94 -20.21
CA CYS A 23 -21.55 -20.86 -19.85
C CYS A 23 -22.20 -20.44 -18.52
N CYS A 24 -23.47 -20.80 -18.33
CA CYS A 24 -24.23 -20.44 -17.13
C CYS A 24 -23.54 -20.88 -15.83
N GLN A 25 -22.83 -22.02 -15.86
CA GLN A 25 -22.13 -22.52 -14.68
C GLN A 25 -20.91 -21.66 -14.33
N ALA A 26 -20.13 -21.23 -15.34
CA ALA A 26 -19.02 -20.31 -15.14
C ALA A 26 -19.51 -18.95 -14.63
N LEU A 27 -20.62 -18.43 -15.16
CA LEU A 27 -21.23 -17.19 -14.69
C LEU A 27 -21.61 -17.26 -13.20
N LYS A 28 -22.31 -18.34 -12.80
CA LYS A 28 -22.67 -18.58 -11.39
C LYS A 28 -21.44 -18.69 -10.49
N PHE A 29 -20.37 -19.32 -10.97
CA PHE A 29 -19.12 -19.44 -10.24
C PHE A 29 -18.43 -18.08 -10.06
N LEU A 30 -18.27 -17.31 -11.14
CA LEU A 30 -17.66 -15.98 -11.11
C LEU A 30 -18.42 -15.03 -10.17
N ALA A 31 -19.76 -15.08 -10.17
CA ALA A 31 -20.58 -14.30 -9.24
C ALA A 31 -20.33 -14.64 -7.76
N LYS A 32 -20.02 -15.91 -7.45
CA LYS A 32 -19.70 -16.34 -6.07
C LYS A 32 -18.34 -15.85 -5.59
N ILE A 33 -17.34 -15.81 -6.49
CA ILE A 33 -15.96 -15.45 -6.14
C ILE A 33 -15.65 -13.97 -6.36
N GLN A 34 -16.60 -13.16 -6.84
CA GLN A 34 -16.34 -11.78 -7.29
C GLN A 34 -15.69 -10.88 -6.22
N ASN A 35 -15.97 -11.14 -4.93
CA ASN A 35 -15.45 -10.38 -3.80
C ASN A 35 -14.21 -11.00 -3.15
N GLN A 36 -13.77 -12.17 -3.63
CA GLN A 36 -12.61 -12.86 -3.08
C GLN A 36 -11.31 -12.27 -3.66
N PRO A 37 -10.28 -11.98 -2.83
CA PRO A 37 -9.02 -11.38 -3.27
C PRO A 37 -8.09 -12.42 -3.91
N LEU A 38 -8.48 -12.94 -5.06
CA LEU A 38 -7.79 -14.05 -5.74
C LEU A 38 -6.76 -13.58 -6.77
N ILE A 39 -6.82 -12.33 -7.22
CA ILE A 39 -5.97 -11.81 -8.29
C ILE A 39 -4.79 -11.08 -7.65
N ASP A 40 -3.60 -11.69 -7.72
CA ASP A 40 -2.36 -11.01 -7.38
C ASP A 40 -1.82 -10.30 -8.63
N LEU A 41 -1.97 -8.98 -8.69
CA LEU A 41 -1.58 -8.20 -9.86
C LEU A 41 -0.07 -8.21 -10.09
N LYS A 42 0.74 -8.38 -9.05
CA LYS A 42 2.20 -8.47 -9.24
C LYS A 42 2.57 -9.76 -9.97
N LEU A 43 1.90 -10.87 -9.65
CA LEU A 43 2.12 -12.15 -10.33
C LEU A 43 1.51 -12.19 -11.74
N VAL A 44 0.35 -11.54 -11.92
CA VAL A 44 -0.36 -11.54 -13.20
C VAL A 44 0.26 -10.56 -14.20
N ASN A 45 0.56 -9.33 -13.77
CA ASN A 45 1.15 -8.28 -14.60
C ASN A 45 1.71 -7.13 -13.75
N GLU A 46 2.97 -7.24 -13.30
CA GLU A 46 3.64 -6.20 -12.52
C GLU A 46 3.73 -4.86 -13.27
N THR A 47 3.96 -4.89 -14.59
CA THR A 47 4.13 -3.69 -15.43
C THR A 47 2.87 -2.83 -15.53
N LEU A 48 1.71 -3.34 -15.08
CA LEU A 48 0.46 -2.60 -15.09
C LEU A 48 0.55 -1.31 -14.25
N TYR A 49 1.29 -1.34 -13.14
CA TYR A 49 1.52 -0.16 -12.30
C TYR A 49 2.38 0.91 -13.00
N ASP A 50 3.21 0.51 -13.96
CA ASP A 50 4.06 1.41 -14.72
C ASP A 50 3.32 2.01 -15.91
N HIS A 51 2.40 1.25 -16.52
CA HIS A 51 1.72 1.66 -17.76
C HIS A 51 0.37 2.35 -17.53
N VAL A 52 -0.31 2.12 -16.41
CA VAL A 52 -1.62 2.71 -16.12
C VAL A 52 -1.51 3.60 -14.89
N GLU A 53 -1.58 4.92 -15.11
CA GLU A 53 -1.46 5.93 -14.05
C GLU A 53 -2.45 5.71 -12.91
N GLN A 54 -3.70 5.39 -13.24
CA GLN A 54 -4.74 5.07 -12.25
C GLN A 54 -4.31 3.92 -11.32
N MET A 55 -3.74 2.85 -11.88
CA MET A 55 -3.26 1.71 -11.09
C MET A 55 -2.06 2.08 -10.22
N ARG A 56 -1.18 2.96 -10.70
CA ARG A 56 -0.07 3.49 -9.90
C ARG A 56 -0.56 4.26 -8.68
N GLN A 57 -1.55 5.14 -8.86
CA GLN A 57 -2.16 5.90 -7.78
C GLN A 57 -2.86 4.98 -6.77
N ILE A 58 -3.60 3.97 -7.25
CA ILE A 58 -4.22 2.97 -6.38
C ILE A 58 -3.16 2.19 -5.59
N TYR A 59 -2.05 1.82 -6.22
CA TYR A 59 -0.95 1.14 -5.55
C TYR A 59 -0.36 1.98 -4.42
N GLN A 60 -0.08 3.27 -4.67
CA GLN A 60 0.41 4.20 -3.65
C GLN A 60 -0.60 4.35 -2.50
N ASN A 61 -1.89 4.54 -2.82
CA ASN A 61 -2.95 4.62 -1.82
C ASN A 61 -3.07 3.33 -0.99
N ARG A 62 -2.93 2.16 -1.61
CA ARG A 62 -2.94 0.87 -0.92
C ARG A 62 -1.72 0.69 -0.01
N GLU A 63 -0.54 1.14 -0.44
CA GLU A 63 0.66 1.12 0.40
C GLU A 63 0.50 2.05 1.60
N GLN A 64 -0.04 3.25 1.38
CA GLN A 64 -0.34 4.21 2.44
C GLN A 64 -1.34 3.64 3.46
N LEU A 65 -2.44 3.04 2.97
CA LEU A 65 -3.45 2.40 3.80
C LEU A 65 -2.89 1.24 4.61
N LYS A 66 -2.01 0.43 4.04
CA LYS A 66 -1.34 -0.66 4.75
C LYS A 66 -0.47 -0.12 5.90
N LEU A 67 0.32 0.92 5.66
CA LEU A 67 1.12 1.55 6.71
C LEU A 67 0.26 2.14 7.82
N LEU A 68 -0.86 2.77 7.49
CA LEU A 68 -1.84 3.21 8.48
C LEU A 68 -2.43 2.02 9.26
N GLY A 69 -2.74 0.92 8.56
CA GLY A 69 -3.17 -0.35 9.15
C GLY A 69 -2.22 -0.85 10.24
N ASP A 70 -0.91 -0.79 10.00
CA ASP A 70 0.12 -1.19 10.99
C ASP A 70 0.00 -0.38 12.30
N TYR A 71 -0.32 0.91 12.24
CA TYR A 71 -0.58 1.73 13.43
C TYR A 71 -1.90 1.33 14.12
N LEU A 72 -2.97 1.15 13.34
CA LEU A 72 -4.30 0.83 13.88
C LEU A 72 -4.34 -0.54 14.56
N VAL A 73 -3.66 -1.55 13.99
CA VAL A 73 -3.58 -2.91 14.57
C VAL A 73 -2.89 -2.91 15.94
N LEU A 74 -1.91 -2.03 16.13
CA LEU A 74 -1.15 -1.92 17.38
C LEU A 74 -1.72 -0.88 18.35
N CYS A 75 -2.76 -0.15 17.96
CA CYS A 75 -3.44 0.82 18.78
C CYS A 75 -4.47 0.13 19.69
N ARG A 76 -4.64 0.65 20.91
CA ARG A 76 -5.60 0.13 21.90
C ARG A 76 -6.97 0.80 21.81
N SER A 77 -7.16 1.73 20.88
CA SER A 77 -8.44 2.39 20.62
C SER A 77 -9.37 1.50 19.79
N ASP A 78 -10.61 1.96 19.58
CA ASP A 78 -11.56 1.27 18.70
C ASP A 78 -11.35 1.58 17.20
N ALA A 79 -10.30 2.32 16.83
CA ALA A 79 -10.07 2.73 15.44
C ALA A 79 -9.92 1.55 14.47
N LEU A 80 -9.31 0.44 14.92
CA LEU A 80 -9.23 -0.79 14.11
C LEU A 80 -10.63 -1.37 13.84
N LYS A 81 -11.53 -1.35 14.83
CA LYS A 81 -12.90 -1.83 14.67
C LYS A 81 -13.69 -0.91 13.74
N GLU A 82 -13.49 0.39 13.84
CA GLU A 82 -14.15 1.38 12.98
C GLU A 82 -13.71 1.26 11.52
N ILE A 83 -12.41 1.18 11.24
CA ILE A 83 -11.93 0.98 9.86
C ILE A 83 -12.36 -0.38 9.31
N SER A 84 -12.38 -1.42 10.16
CA SER A 84 -12.87 -2.75 9.80
C SER A 84 -14.33 -2.73 9.34
N LYS A 85 -15.20 -1.96 10.01
CA LYS A 85 -16.60 -1.77 9.57
C LYS A 85 -16.69 -1.10 8.21
N ARG A 86 -15.80 -0.14 7.90
CA ARG A 86 -15.76 0.55 6.59
C ARG A 86 -15.22 -0.35 5.48
N LEU A 87 -14.27 -1.23 5.81
CA LEU A 87 -13.72 -2.23 4.88
C LEU A 87 -14.72 -3.33 4.53
N ASP A 88 -15.65 -3.62 5.45
CA ASP A 88 -16.60 -4.73 5.34
C ASP A 88 -15.84 -6.05 5.09
N HIS A 89 -16.12 -6.77 4.01
CA HIS A 89 -15.44 -8.03 3.68
C HIS A 89 -14.00 -7.86 3.11
N ARG A 90 -13.47 -6.64 3.04
CA ARG A 90 -12.19 -6.33 2.35
C ARG A 90 -11.00 -6.11 3.28
N HIS A 91 -10.91 -6.88 4.38
CA HIS A 91 -9.81 -6.77 5.34
C HIS A 91 -8.42 -6.98 4.73
N TYR A 92 -8.32 -7.78 3.66
CA TYR A 92 -7.07 -8.02 2.93
C TYR A 92 -6.41 -6.74 2.39
N LEU A 93 -7.15 -5.63 2.26
CA LEU A 93 -6.61 -4.33 1.84
C LEU A 93 -5.57 -3.78 2.82
N LEU A 94 -5.63 -4.16 4.11
CA LEU A 94 -4.67 -3.76 5.13
C LEU A 94 -3.38 -4.60 5.11
N GLU A 95 -3.40 -5.80 4.54
CA GLU A 95 -2.30 -6.77 4.67
C GLU A 95 -1.61 -7.05 3.33
N CYS A 96 -2.43 -7.32 2.31
CA CYS A 96 -2.01 -7.82 1.01
C CYS A 96 -2.03 -6.69 -0.03
N LEU A 97 -0.88 -6.08 -0.30
CA LEU A 97 -0.77 -4.91 -1.18
C LEU A 97 -1.24 -5.19 -2.63
N HIS A 98 -0.88 -6.35 -3.17
CA HIS A 98 -1.09 -6.68 -4.60
C HIS A 98 -2.33 -7.52 -4.89
N LYS A 99 -3.12 -7.88 -3.88
CA LYS A 99 -4.32 -8.71 -4.07
C LYS A 99 -5.55 -7.87 -4.33
N TYR A 100 -6.32 -8.29 -5.33
CA TYR A 100 -7.57 -7.67 -5.77
C TYR A 100 -8.62 -8.73 -6.02
N SER A 101 -9.87 -8.36 -5.78
CA SER A 101 -11.04 -9.09 -6.21
C SER A 101 -11.52 -8.58 -7.59
N VAL A 102 -12.39 -9.35 -8.24
CA VAL A 102 -13.01 -8.91 -9.51
C VAL A 102 -13.86 -7.66 -9.28
N ALA A 103 -14.53 -7.58 -8.11
CA ALA A 103 -15.30 -6.42 -7.72
C ALA A 103 -14.43 -5.16 -7.58
N ASP A 104 -13.23 -5.26 -7.02
CA ASP A 104 -12.31 -4.11 -6.93
C ASP A 104 -11.89 -3.64 -8.32
N LEU A 105 -11.47 -4.56 -9.20
CA LEU A 105 -11.05 -4.21 -10.56
C LEU A 105 -12.18 -3.53 -11.35
N ARG A 106 -13.43 -3.95 -11.13
CA ARG A 106 -14.61 -3.27 -11.68
C ARG A 106 -14.76 -1.86 -11.10
N GLN A 107 -14.69 -1.72 -9.77
CA GLN A 107 -14.79 -0.41 -9.10
C GLN A 107 -13.68 0.56 -9.53
N ILE A 108 -12.48 0.03 -9.80
CA ILE A 108 -11.36 0.80 -10.35
C ILE A 108 -11.73 1.31 -11.74
N ALA A 109 -12.22 0.44 -12.62
CA ALA A 109 -12.65 0.84 -13.95
C ALA A 109 -13.80 1.86 -13.94
N ASP A 110 -14.67 1.79 -12.93
CA ASP A 110 -15.77 2.72 -12.70
C ASP A 110 -15.33 4.02 -12.00
N GLY A 111 -14.06 4.13 -11.55
CA GLY A 111 -13.49 5.31 -10.89
C GLY A 111 -13.99 5.57 -9.47
N ILE A 112 -14.59 4.58 -8.82
CA ILE A 112 -15.14 4.68 -7.45
C ILE A 112 -14.23 4.05 -6.38
N PHE A 113 -13.22 3.29 -6.79
CA PHE A 113 -12.32 2.63 -5.85
C PHE A 113 -11.37 3.61 -5.16
N GLU A 114 -10.91 4.64 -5.89
CA GLU A 114 -10.01 5.66 -5.34
C GLU A 114 -10.67 6.46 -4.22
N THR A 115 -11.90 6.91 -4.42
CA THR A 115 -12.64 7.68 -3.42
C THR A 115 -12.89 6.85 -2.16
N PHE A 116 -13.18 5.56 -2.33
CA PHE A 116 -13.25 4.61 -1.22
C PHE A 116 -11.92 4.51 -0.46
N LEU A 117 -10.79 4.29 -1.15
CA LEU A 117 -9.47 4.23 -0.50
C LEU A 117 -9.11 5.53 0.20
N GLN A 118 -9.34 6.68 -0.42
CA GLN A 118 -9.07 7.99 0.16
C GLN A 118 -9.86 8.21 1.45
N SER A 119 -11.12 7.77 1.51
CA SER A 119 -11.92 7.85 2.74
C SER A 119 -11.33 7.03 3.91
N LEU A 120 -10.70 5.88 3.61
CA LEU A 120 -10.04 5.04 4.61
C LEU A 120 -8.70 5.65 5.04
N ILE A 121 -7.93 6.18 4.10
CA ILE A 121 -6.65 6.84 4.36
C ILE A 121 -6.88 8.07 5.22
N GLN A 122 -7.87 8.91 4.89
CA GLN A 122 -8.23 10.09 5.67
C GLN A 122 -8.64 9.72 7.10
N PHE A 123 -9.41 8.65 7.27
CA PHE A 123 -9.76 8.15 8.59
C PHE A 123 -8.53 7.70 9.39
N GLY A 124 -7.69 6.84 8.78
CA GLY A 124 -6.50 6.32 9.43
C GLY A 124 -5.50 7.42 9.79
N SER A 125 -5.24 8.35 8.88
CA SER A 125 -4.32 9.46 9.10
C SER A 125 -4.83 10.39 10.20
N HIS A 126 -6.12 10.77 10.16
CA HIS A 126 -6.72 11.57 11.23
C HIS A 126 -6.60 10.90 12.60
N HIS A 127 -6.84 9.59 12.67
CA HIS A 127 -6.65 8.85 13.92
C HIS A 127 -5.19 8.87 14.38
N VAL A 128 -4.23 8.60 13.48
CA VAL A 128 -2.82 8.57 13.85
C VAL A 128 -2.34 9.93 14.37
N TYR A 129 -2.73 11.04 13.72
CA TYR A 129 -2.35 12.37 14.17
C TYR A 129 -3.01 12.80 15.49
N SER A 130 -4.20 12.27 15.80
CA SER A 130 -4.98 12.65 17.00
C SER A 130 -4.81 11.68 18.18
N CYS A 131 -4.11 10.56 18.00
CA CYS A 131 -3.96 9.53 19.01
C CYS A 131 -2.54 9.49 19.59
N ASP A 132 -2.40 9.82 20.87
CA ASP A 132 -1.11 9.83 21.57
C ASP A 132 -0.34 8.49 21.46
N LEU A 133 -1.06 7.37 21.48
CA LEU A 133 -0.45 6.03 21.35
C LEU A 133 0.16 5.80 19.96
N CYS A 134 -0.47 6.34 18.92
CA CYS A 134 0.03 6.25 17.54
C CYS A 134 1.16 7.24 17.33
N THR A 135 1.01 8.47 17.82
CA THR A 135 2.01 9.54 17.74
C THR A 135 3.34 9.15 18.38
N GLN A 136 3.31 8.46 19.53
CA GLN A 136 4.51 7.93 20.19
C GLN A 136 5.27 6.88 19.36
N ARG A 137 4.62 6.29 18.35
CA ARG A 137 5.22 5.34 17.39
C ARG A 137 5.66 6.02 16.09
N GLY A 138 5.52 7.33 15.99
CA GLY A 138 6.11 8.11 14.93
C GLY A 138 7.65 8.13 15.04
N PHE A 139 8.29 8.74 14.04
CA PHE A 139 9.74 8.83 13.96
C PHE A 139 10.20 10.26 14.19
N ILE A 140 11.40 10.41 14.75
CA ILE A 140 12.16 11.66 14.72
C ILE A 140 13.28 11.48 13.69
N CYS A 141 13.40 12.43 12.76
CA CYS A 141 14.43 12.37 11.73
C CYS A 141 15.83 12.48 12.37
N GLN A 142 16.63 11.42 12.33
CA GLN A 142 17.95 11.38 12.97
C GLN A 142 19.02 12.25 12.28
N ILE A 143 18.71 12.84 11.13
CA ILE A 143 19.64 13.69 10.36
C ILE A 143 19.50 15.14 10.82
N CYS A 144 18.28 15.70 10.80
CA CYS A 144 18.05 17.07 11.25
C CYS A 144 17.73 17.19 12.73
N ASN A 145 17.31 16.09 13.37
CA ASN A 145 16.95 15.99 14.79
C ASN A 145 15.98 17.09 15.28
N LYS A 146 15.10 17.56 14.40
CA LYS A 146 13.98 18.44 14.76
C LYS A 146 12.94 17.63 15.54
N ASN A 147 12.24 18.25 16.48
CA ASN A 147 11.21 17.60 17.30
C ASN A 147 9.90 17.32 16.54
N ASP A 148 9.91 17.44 15.22
CA ASP A 148 8.76 17.17 14.37
C ASP A 148 8.63 15.65 14.20
N ILE A 149 7.45 15.11 14.55
CA ILE A 149 7.15 13.69 14.38
C ILE A 149 6.75 13.44 12.93
N ILE A 150 7.42 12.48 12.31
CA ILE A 150 7.16 12.06 10.93
C ILE A 150 6.69 10.62 10.87
N PHE A 151 5.89 10.32 9.85
CA PHE A 151 5.26 9.01 9.69
C PHE A 151 5.61 8.38 8.34
N PRO A 152 5.69 7.04 8.27
CA PRO A 152 6.06 6.35 7.03
C PRO A 152 5.01 6.48 5.92
N PHE A 153 3.76 6.87 6.22
CA PHE A 153 2.68 7.05 5.25
C PHE A 153 2.64 8.47 4.63
N GLU A 154 3.58 9.35 5.00
CA GLU A 154 3.72 10.72 4.47
C GLU A 154 4.71 10.73 3.29
N PHE A 155 4.33 10.12 2.16
CA PHE A 155 5.26 9.89 1.05
C PHE A 155 5.82 11.16 0.41
N ASP A 156 5.07 12.28 0.46
CA ASP A 156 5.49 13.55 -0.14
C ASP A 156 6.64 14.21 0.62
N THR A 157 6.68 14.04 1.95
CA THR A 157 7.63 14.74 2.83
C THR A 157 8.69 13.80 3.42
N THR A 158 8.46 12.49 3.39
CA THR A 158 9.30 11.49 4.05
C THR A 158 9.75 10.36 3.13
N SER A 159 10.89 9.77 3.49
CA SER A 159 11.46 8.59 2.86
C SER A 159 11.77 7.53 3.92
N ARG A 160 11.60 6.27 3.56
CA ARG A 160 11.83 5.13 4.45
C ARG A 160 13.03 4.32 3.97
N CYS A 161 13.95 4.03 4.88
CA CYS A 161 15.09 3.16 4.56
C CYS A 161 14.62 1.74 4.22
N SER A 162 15.10 1.17 3.11
CA SER A 162 14.79 -0.20 2.68
C SER A 162 15.20 -1.25 3.71
N GLU A 163 16.32 -1.05 4.40
CA GLU A 163 16.91 -2.02 5.32
C GLU A 163 16.32 -1.92 6.73
N CYS A 164 16.53 -0.77 7.40
CA CYS A 164 16.18 -0.62 8.82
C CYS A 164 14.78 -0.05 9.06
N LYS A 165 14.07 0.31 7.99
CA LYS A 165 12.70 0.87 8.01
C LYS A 165 12.54 2.18 8.77
N THR A 166 13.63 2.83 9.19
CA THR A 166 13.61 4.19 9.76
C THR A 166 13.17 5.20 8.71
N VAL A 167 12.40 6.18 9.16
CA VAL A 167 11.85 7.27 8.34
C VAL A 167 12.69 8.53 8.51
N PHE A 168 12.90 9.26 7.43
CA PHE A 168 13.64 10.52 7.35
C PHE A 168 12.86 11.50 6.49
N HIS A 169 13.07 12.81 6.66
CA HIS A 169 12.59 13.78 5.67
C HIS A 169 13.25 13.55 4.31
N ASN A 170 12.50 13.74 3.22
CA ASN A 170 13.01 13.62 1.86
C ASN A 170 14.25 14.50 1.61
N SER A 171 14.19 15.75 2.06
CA SER A 171 15.32 16.69 1.97
C SER A 171 16.54 16.25 2.78
N CYS A 172 16.34 15.58 3.92
CA CYS A 172 17.43 15.09 4.75
C CYS A 172 18.10 13.87 4.13
N GLN A 173 17.30 12.91 3.64
CA GLN A 173 17.81 11.68 3.03
C GLN A 173 18.55 11.96 1.71
N ALA A 174 18.11 12.96 0.93
CA ALA A 174 18.78 13.36 -0.30
C ALA A 174 20.23 13.84 -0.09
N ASN A 175 20.56 14.35 1.10
CA ASN A 175 21.88 14.88 1.43
C ASN A 175 22.86 13.80 1.95
N VAL A 176 22.42 12.55 2.07
CA VAL A 176 23.23 11.48 2.68
C VAL A 176 23.22 10.23 1.80
N SER A 177 24.40 9.72 1.46
CA SER A 177 24.56 8.54 0.60
C SER A 177 24.13 7.23 1.27
N PHE A 178 24.19 7.16 2.61
CA PHE A 178 23.90 5.95 3.38
C PHE A 178 23.05 6.26 4.60
N CYS A 179 22.15 5.34 4.96
CA CYS A 179 21.34 5.49 6.16
C CYS A 179 22.23 5.53 7.43
N PRO A 180 22.21 6.62 8.22
CA PRO A 180 23.07 6.75 9.41
C PRO A 180 22.87 5.64 10.44
N ARG A 181 21.62 5.17 10.58
CA ARG A 181 21.26 4.08 11.50
C ARG A 181 21.84 2.74 11.04
N CYS A 182 21.78 2.44 9.75
CA CYS A 182 22.37 1.22 9.18
C CYS A 182 23.89 1.19 9.35
N VAL A 183 24.57 2.31 9.07
CA VAL A 183 26.03 2.44 9.27
C VAL A 183 26.40 2.21 10.73
N ARG A 184 25.65 2.80 11.68
CA ARG A 184 25.89 2.60 13.12
C ARG A 184 25.68 1.13 13.53
N ARG A 185 24.62 0.49 13.04
CA ARG A 185 24.32 -0.92 13.31
C ARG A 185 25.41 -1.85 12.75
N GLN A 186 25.89 -1.59 11.53
CA GLN A 186 26.96 -2.39 10.91
C GLN A 186 28.27 -2.30 11.69
N LYS A 187 28.67 -1.09 12.12
CA LYS A 187 29.87 -0.90 12.97
C LYS A 187 29.76 -1.70 14.27
N TYR A 188 28.59 -1.68 14.91
CA TYR A 188 28.37 -2.45 16.14
C TYR A 188 28.49 -3.96 15.91
N HIS A 189 27.92 -4.49 14.82
CA HIS A 189 28.06 -5.91 14.47
C HIS A 189 29.51 -6.31 14.19
N GLN A 190 30.29 -5.47 13.49
CA GLN A 190 31.71 -5.71 13.21
C GLN A 190 32.54 -5.74 14.50
N GLN A 191 32.26 -4.83 15.44
CA GLN A 191 32.92 -4.81 16.75
C GLN A 191 32.64 -6.09 17.52
N LEU A 192 31.38 -6.51 17.63
CA LEU A 192 31.00 -7.75 18.31
C LEU A 192 31.67 -8.99 17.68
N GLN A 193 31.75 -9.06 16.36
CA GLN A 193 32.48 -10.14 15.67
C GLN A 193 33.97 -10.10 16.03
N GLY A 194 34.60 -8.92 16.04
CA GLY A 194 35.99 -8.77 16.47
C GLY A 194 36.28 -9.17 17.93
N PHE A 195 35.28 -9.14 18.81
CA PHE A 195 35.38 -9.67 20.17
C PHE A 195 35.16 -11.19 20.27
N LEU A 196 34.42 -11.80 19.32
CA LEU A 196 34.17 -13.24 19.30
C LEU A 196 35.32 -14.05 18.67
N TRP A 197 36.22 -13.40 17.93
CA TRP A 197 37.43 -14.00 17.35
C TRP A 197 38.71 -13.69 18.15
N LYS A 198 38.58 -13.18 19.37
CA LYS A 198 39.65 -13.03 20.37
C LYS A 198 39.37 -13.96 21.53
#